data_AF-A0A7S2H9M4-F1
#
_entry.id   AF-A0A7S2H9M4-F1
#
_cell.length_a   1.000
_cell.length_b   1.000
_cell.length_c   1.000
_cell.angle_alpha   90.00
_cell.angle_beta   90.00
_cell.angle_gamma   90.00
#
_symmetry.space_group_name_H-M   'P 1'
#
loop_
_entity.id
_entity.type
_entity.pdbx_description
1 polymer ?
#
loop_
_entity_poly.entity_id
_entity_poly.type
_entity_poly.pdbx_seq_one_letter_code
_entity_poly.pdbx_strand_id
1 'polypeptide(L)'
;MANAIEAVIYGVILLSMLTLFWSICAVHFIHPVNLRVNHGECDRCARAFETVFQSSLTFAQQVIAGDSWGTVTIPIIEESPVTAVFFAAVFLSINLTLLNVLLAVIVDNALKSSESDASIVKQKDDDRKTVQKRLRDLFVDLDRSGTGQLSQQDVAKGYEESELFRNMLSKMDIKPEDMGLIFSILDTDQSG
;
A
#
# COMPACT_ATOMS: atom_id res chain seq x y z
N MET A 1 -8.84 2.16 -1.88
CA MET A 1 -8.65 2.74 -0.52
C MET A 1 -9.74 2.29 0.47
N ALA A 2 -11.01 2.15 0.04
CA ALA A 2 -12.11 1.70 0.91
C ALA A 2 -11.84 0.39 1.68
N ASN A 3 -11.29 -0.64 1.01
CA ASN A 3 -11.05 -1.95 1.64
C ASN A 3 -10.01 -1.92 2.78
N ALA A 4 -9.02 -1.04 2.71
CA ALA A 4 -8.02 -0.87 3.78
C ALA A 4 -8.65 -0.25 5.03
N ILE A 5 -9.47 0.78 4.82
CA ILE A 5 -10.14 1.49 5.90
C ILE A 5 -11.11 0.55 6.62
N GLU A 6 -11.82 -0.29 5.87
CA GLU A 6 -12.71 -1.31 6.42
C GLU A 6 -11.96 -2.34 7.27
N ALA A 7 -10.82 -2.87 6.80
CA ALA A 7 -9.97 -3.78 7.56
C ALA A 7 -9.42 -3.14 8.85
N VAL A 8 -9.03 -1.86 8.79
CA VAL A 8 -8.59 -1.11 9.96
C VAL A 8 -9.73 -0.92 10.96
N ILE A 9 -10.94 -0.60 10.50
CA ILE A 9 -12.11 -0.44 11.37
C ILE A 9 -12.40 -1.73 12.14
N TYR A 10 -12.44 -2.88 11.45
CA TYR A 10 -12.65 -4.16 12.12
C TYR A 10 -11.52 -4.51 13.09
N GLY A 11 -10.28 -4.18 12.73
CA GLY A 11 -9.11 -4.32 13.60
C GLY A 11 -9.21 -3.49 14.88
N VAL A 12 -9.62 -2.23 14.76
CA VAL A 12 -9.81 -1.32 15.91
C VAL A 12 -10.97 -1.77 16.79
N ILE A 13 -12.06 -2.26 16.21
CA ILE A 13 -13.19 -2.84 16.96
C ILE A 13 -12.72 -4.05 17.77
N LEU A 14 -12.00 -4.99 17.13
CA LEU A 14 -11.44 -6.16 17.80
C LEU A 14 -10.49 -5.78 18.94
N LEU A 15 -9.59 -4.81 18.69
CA LEU A 15 -8.67 -4.29 19.70
C LEU A 15 -9.41 -3.66 20.88
N SER A 16 -10.47 -2.91 20.61
CA SER A 16 -11.31 -2.27 21.63
C SER A 16 -12.05 -3.31 22.46
N MET A 17 -12.65 -4.33 21.83
CA MET A 17 -13.31 -5.43 22.53
C MET A 17 -12.35 -6.23 23.41
N LEU A 18 -11.15 -6.54 22.89
CA LEU A 18 -10.12 -7.25 23.64
C LEU A 18 -9.64 -6.43 24.84
N THR A 19 -9.43 -5.13 24.65
CA THR A 19 -9.04 -4.22 25.74
C THR A 19 -10.13 -4.17 26.81
N LEU A 20 -11.41 -4.04 26.42
CA LEU A 20 -12.53 -4.05 27.36
C LEU A 20 -12.62 -5.36 28.15
N PHE A 21 -12.43 -6.50 27.49
CA PHE A 21 -12.40 -7.80 28.16
C PHE A 21 -11.29 -7.84 29.23
N TRP A 22 -10.06 -7.48 28.87
CA TRP A 22 -8.95 -7.45 29.82
C TRP A 22 -9.15 -6.43 30.92
N SER A 23 -9.76 -5.29 30.65
CA SER A 23 -10.11 -4.28 31.65
C SER A 23 -11.09 -4.82 32.68
N ILE A 24 -12.11 -5.58 32.28
CA ILE A 24 -13.03 -6.23 33.22
C ILE A 24 -12.28 -7.22 34.10
N CYS A 25 -11.40 -8.04 33.51
CA CYS A 25 -10.57 -8.98 34.27
C CYS A 25 -9.60 -8.25 35.22
N ALA A 26 -9.01 -7.13 34.79
CA ALA A 26 -8.06 -6.35 35.59
C ALA A 26 -8.73 -5.74 36.83
N VAL A 27 -9.96 -5.23 36.70
CA VAL A 27 -10.73 -4.75 37.84
C VAL A 27 -10.94 -5.86 38.87
N HIS A 28 -11.18 -7.10 38.43
CA HIS A 28 -11.42 -8.21 39.35
C HIS A 28 -10.13 -8.80 39.97
N PHE A 29 -9.10 -9.02 39.15
CA PHE A 29 -7.90 -9.75 39.57
C PHE A 29 -6.72 -8.86 39.95
N ILE A 30 -6.56 -7.70 39.29
CA ILE A 30 -5.39 -6.83 39.46
C ILE A 30 -5.66 -5.72 40.47
N HIS A 31 -6.84 -5.11 40.44
CA HIS A 31 -7.16 -4.01 41.37
C HIS A 31 -6.95 -4.35 42.86
N PRO A 32 -7.35 -5.53 43.37
CA PRO A 32 -7.11 -5.88 44.77
C PRO A 32 -5.62 -6.02 45.12
N VAL A 33 -4.78 -6.37 44.14
CA VAL A 33 -3.33 -6.39 44.30
C VAL A 33 -2.77 -4.97 44.28
N ASN A 34 -3.25 -4.15 43.34
CA ASN A 34 -2.84 -2.75 43.17
C ASN A 34 -3.04 -1.91 44.44
N LEU A 35 -4.11 -2.16 45.20
CA LEU A 35 -4.39 -1.47 46.46
C LEU A 35 -3.36 -1.77 47.57
N ARG A 36 -2.56 -2.83 47.44
CA ARG A 36 -1.50 -3.20 48.39
C ARG A 36 -0.14 -2.59 48.03
N VAL A 37 -0.04 -2.01 46.84
CA VAL A 37 1.21 -1.49 46.28
C VAL A 37 1.31 0.01 46.55
N ASN A 38 2.47 0.47 47.00
CA ASN A 38 2.77 1.90 47.10
C ASN A 38 3.54 2.35 45.86
N HIS A 39 2.90 3.20 45.03
CA HIS A 39 3.49 3.71 43.79
C HIS A 39 4.28 5.03 43.97
N GLY A 40 4.60 5.43 45.20
CA GLY A 40 5.36 6.66 45.47
C GLY A 40 4.59 7.92 45.05
N GLU A 41 5.20 8.77 44.21
CA GLU A 41 4.63 10.05 43.76
C GLU A 41 3.58 9.93 42.64
N CYS A 42 3.11 8.72 42.31
CA CYS A 42 2.15 8.52 41.23
C CYS A 42 0.69 8.51 41.72
N ASP A 43 0.02 9.66 41.60
CA ASP A 43 -1.41 9.81 41.98
C ASP A 43 -2.36 8.90 41.20
N ARG A 44 -2.08 8.67 39.91
CA ARG A 44 -2.95 7.88 39.03
C ARG A 44 -2.75 6.37 39.21
N CYS A 45 -1.57 5.92 39.66
CA CYS A 45 -1.21 4.51 39.65
C CYS A 45 -2.10 3.67 40.58
N ALA A 46 -2.43 4.18 41.78
CA ALA A 46 -3.29 3.48 42.73
C ALA A 46 -4.71 3.22 42.19
N ARG A 47 -5.20 4.10 41.31
CA ARG A 47 -6.52 4.03 40.67
C ARG A 47 -6.51 3.46 39.24
N ALA A 48 -5.36 2.99 38.77
CA ALA A 48 -5.17 2.53 37.40
C ALA A 48 -6.12 1.38 37.00
N PHE A 49 -6.46 0.51 37.95
CA PHE A 49 -7.35 -0.64 37.73
C PHE A 49 -8.68 -0.57 38.52
N GLU A 50 -9.04 0.60 39.07
CA GLU A 50 -10.22 0.76 39.93
C GLU A 50 -11.55 0.54 39.19
N THR A 51 -11.62 0.97 37.93
CA THR A 51 -12.81 0.82 37.08
C THR A 51 -12.40 0.28 35.72
N VAL A 52 -13.38 -0.24 34.98
CA VAL A 52 -13.16 -0.72 33.60
C VAL A 52 -12.59 0.41 32.74
N PHE A 53 -13.09 1.64 32.89
CA PHE A 53 -12.60 2.79 32.15
C PHE A 53 -11.14 3.13 32.51
N GLN A 54 -10.79 3.16 33.81
CA GLN A 54 -9.40 3.41 34.21
C GLN A 54 -8.46 2.30 33.73
N SER A 55 -8.90 1.05 33.81
CA SER A 55 -8.13 -0.11 33.32
C SER A 55 -7.91 -0.01 31.82
N SER A 56 -8.96 0.32 31.05
CA SER A 56 -8.86 0.49 29.59
C SER A 56 -7.92 1.63 29.22
N LEU A 57 -7.98 2.75 29.95
CA LEU A 57 -7.08 3.87 29.73
C LEU A 57 -5.63 3.50 30.08
N THR A 58 -5.40 2.75 31.17
CA THR A 58 -4.08 2.26 31.55
C THR A 58 -3.50 1.33 30.48
N PHE A 59 -4.28 0.36 29.97
CA PHE A 59 -3.83 -0.50 28.87
C PHE A 59 -3.59 0.26 27.58
N ALA A 60 -4.40 1.26 27.25
CA ALA A 60 -4.16 2.13 26.11
C ALA A 60 -2.86 2.93 26.27
N GLN A 61 -2.58 3.51 27.44
CA GLN A 61 -1.32 4.21 27.73
C GLN A 61 -0.12 3.27 27.60
N GLN A 62 -0.24 2.06 28.13
CA GLN A 62 0.83 1.07 28.15
C GLN A 62 1.15 0.50 26.76
N VAL A 63 0.13 0.22 25.94
CA VAL A 63 0.34 -0.41 24.63
C VAL A 63 0.53 0.60 23.51
N ILE A 64 -0.22 1.72 23.53
CA ILE A 64 -0.17 2.71 22.45
C ILE A 64 0.92 3.75 22.73
N ALA A 65 0.94 4.32 23.94
CA ALA A 65 1.91 5.35 24.28
C ALA A 65 3.24 4.78 24.79
N GLY A 66 3.29 3.49 25.14
CA GLY A 66 4.50 2.85 25.69
C GLY A 66 4.89 3.38 27.07
N ASP A 67 3.92 3.91 27.81
CA ASP A 67 4.14 4.61 29.09
C ASP A 67 3.61 3.81 30.29
N SER A 68 3.97 4.22 31.50
CA SER A 68 3.36 3.75 32.76
C SER A 68 3.58 2.27 33.12
N TRP A 69 4.30 1.49 32.31
CA TRP A 69 4.61 0.08 32.64
C TRP A 69 5.50 -0.04 33.88
N GLY A 70 6.59 0.74 33.92
CA GLY A 70 7.54 0.68 35.04
C GLY A 70 6.98 1.23 36.35
N THR A 71 6.06 2.19 36.28
CA THR A 71 5.48 2.86 37.44
C THR A 71 4.21 2.17 37.96
N VAL A 72 3.44 1.51 37.08
CA VAL A 72 2.20 0.80 37.45
C VAL A 72 2.44 -0.71 37.52
N THR A 73 2.91 -1.33 36.43
CA THR A 73 2.89 -2.79 36.30
C THR A 73 4.00 -3.49 37.09
N ILE A 74 5.24 -2.97 37.05
CA ILE A 74 6.36 -3.61 37.75
C ILE A 74 6.09 -3.72 39.27
N PRO A 75 5.67 -2.66 39.98
CA PRO A 75 5.37 -2.76 41.41
C PRO A 75 4.28 -3.79 41.77
N ILE A 76 3.28 -3.97 40.90
CA ILE A 76 2.23 -5.00 41.08
C ILE A 76 2.79 -6.41 40.92
N ILE A 77 3.70 -6.59 39.96
CA ILE A 77 4.38 -7.88 39.73
C ILE A 77 5.32 -8.20 40.90
N GLU A 78 6.04 -7.22 41.44
CA GLU A 78 6.91 -7.40 42.60
C GLU A 78 6.13 -7.80 43.86
N GLU A 79 4.96 -7.21 44.09
CA GLU A 79 4.05 -7.58 45.18
C GLU A 79 3.43 -8.97 44.97
N SER A 80 3.07 -9.31 43.72
CA SER A 80 2.43 -10.58 43.40
C SER A 80 2.92 -11.12 42.06
N PRO A 81 3.99 -11.95 42.04
CA PRO A 81 4.61 -12.41 40.80
C PRO A 81 3.69 -13.19 39.86
N VAL A 82 2.62 -13.80 40.39
CA VAL A 82 1.61 -14.49 39.56
C VAL A 82 0.89 -13.54 38.59
N THR A 83 0.81 -12.24 38.92
CA THR A 83 0.22 -11.22 38.04
C THR A 83 1.05 -10.99 36.78
N ALA A 84 2.34 -11.38 36.76
CA ALA A 84 3.17 -11.31 35.56
C ALA A 84 2.57 -12.11 34.40
N VAL A 85 1.98 -13.28 34.69
CA VAL A 85 1.31 -14.12 33.67
C VAL A 85 0.10 -13.40 33.09
N PHE A 86 -0.66 -12.69 33.93
CA PHE A 86 -1.80 -11.90 33.49
C PHE A 86 -1.35 -10.77 32.55
N PHE A 87 -0.38 -9.95 32.98
CA PHE A 87 0.11 -8.85 32.16
C PHE A 87 0.79 -9.33 30.87
N ALA A 88 1.51 -10.44 30.89
CA ALA A 88 2.07 -11.05 29.70
C ALA A 88 0.96 -11.48 28.72
N ALA A 89 -0.11 -12.11 29.19
CA ALA A 89 -1.25 -12.49 28.35
C ALA A 89 -1.96 -11.28 27.74
N VAL A 90 -2.17 -10.21 28.52
CA VAL A 90 -2.72 -8.94 28.03
C VAL A 90 -1.82 -8.36 26.94
N PHE A 91 -0.52 -8.19 27.22
CA PHE A 91 0.41 -7.58 26.28
C PHE A 91 0.56 -8.40 25.01
N LEU A 92 0.71 -9.71 25.10
CA LEU A 92 0.83 -10.58 23.93
C LEU A 92 -0.43 -10.50 23.08
N SER A 93 -1.62 -10.63 23.68
CA SER A 93 -2.87 -10.62 22.91
C SER A 93 -3.14 -9.28 22.22
N ILE A 94 -2.94 -8.14 22.92
CA ILE A 94 -3.18 -6.80 22.36
C ILE A 94 -2.10 -6.46 21.31
N ASN A 95 -0.82 -6.71 21.59
CA ASN A 95 0.26 -6.40 20.63
C ASN A 95 0.17 -7.28 19.37
N LEU A 96 -0.14 -8.58 19.50
CA LEU A 96 -0.34 -9.43 18.33
C LEU A 96 -1.53 -8.95 17.49
N THR A 97 -2.62 -8.52 18.13
CA THR A 97 -3.77 -7.93 17.43
C THR A 97 -3.35 -6.66 16.69
N LEU A 98 -2.64 -5.75 17.35
CA LEU A 98 -2.15 -4.51 16.74
C LEU A 98 -1.21 -4.79 15.56
N LEU A 99 -0.25 -5.71 15.73
CA LEU A 99 0.68 -6.11 14.68
C LEU A 99 -0.05 -6.73 13.48
N ASN A 100 -1.07 -7.55 13.72
CA ASN A 100 -1.87 -8.15 12.64
C ASN A 100 -2.64 -7.09 11.85
N VAL A 101 -3.19 -6.08 12.52
CA VAL A 101 -3.86 -4.94 11.84
C VAL A 101 -2.86 -4.12 11.03
N LEU A 102 -1.69 -3.81 11.60
CA LEU A 102 -0.62 -3.10 10.88
C LEU A 102 -0.14 -3.90 9.67
N LEU A 103 0.09 -5.20 9.82
CA LEU A 103 0.50 -6.08 8.73
C LEU A 103 -0.55 -6.12 7.62
N ALA A 104 -1.83 -6.21 7.96
CA ALA A 104 -2.92 -6.19 6.98
C ALA A 104 -2.89 -4.90 6.14
N VAL A 105 -2.65 -3.75 6.75
CA VAL A 105 -2.53 -2.46 6.05
C VAL A 105 -1.28 -2.41 5.16
N ILE A 106 -0.14 -2.89 5.66
CA ILE A 106 1.12 -2.92 4.89
C ILE A 106 0.97 -3.81 3.66
N VAL A 107 0.39 -5.00 3.83
CA VAL A 107 0.17 -5.95 2.72
C VAL A 107 -0.79 -5.37 1.68
N ASP A 108 -1.90 -4.78 2.11
CA ASP A 108 -2.87 -4.17 1.19
C ASP A 108 -2.25 -3.00 0.38
N ASN A 109 -1.41 -2.17 1.01
CA ASN A 109 -0.66 -1.13 0.30
C ASN A 109 0.38 -1.70 -0.68
N ALA A 110 1.09 -2.76 -0.29
CA ALA A 110 2.06 -3.43 -1.16
C ALA A 110 1.38 -4.04 -2.41
N LEU A 111 0.23 -4.69 -2.23
CA LEU A 111 -0.55 -5.28 -3.33
C LEU A 111 -1.07 -4.20 -4.29
N LYS A 112 -1.58 -3.08 -3.78
CA LYS A 112 -2.04 -1.95 -4.62
C LYS A 112 -0.92 -1.36 -5.47
N SER A 113 0.29 -1.22 -4.92
CA SER A 113 1.44 -0.77 -5.69
C SER A 113 1.75 -1.73 -6.84
N SER A 114 1.73 -3.04 -6.56
CA SER A 114 1.98 -4.07 -7.57
C SER A 114 0.89 -4.12 -8.65
N GLU A 115 -0.38 -3.94 -8.31
CA GLU A 115 -1.48 -3.89 -9.29
C GLU A 115 -1.39 -2.65 -10.17
N SER A 116 -1.05 -1.48 -9.59
CA SER A 116 -0.81 -0.25 -10.34
C SER A 116 0.26 -0.47 -11.40
N ASP A 117 1.39 -1.07 -11.03
CA ASP A 117 2.49 -1.33 -11.96
C ASP A 117 2.08 -2.29 -13.09
N ALA A 118 1.34 -3.37 -12.77
CA ALA A 118 0.83 -4.30 -13.77
C ALA A 118 -0.18 -3.64 -14.72
N SER A 119 -1.05 -2.77 -14.21
CA SER A 119 -2.04 -2.05 -15.01
C SER A 119 -1.38 -1.03 -15.97
N ILE A 120 -0.31 -0.36 -15.53
CA ILE A 120 0.46 0.58 -16.35
C ILE A 120 1.17 -0.17 -17.48
N VAL A 121 1.75 -1.34 -17.20
CA VAL A 121 2.38 -2.17 -18.24
C VAL A 121 1.35 -2.61 -19.27
N LYS A 122 0.18 -3.09 -18.83
CA LYS A 122 -0.90 -3.50 -19.72
C LYS A 122 -1.43 -2.34 -20.56
N GLN A 123 -1.63 -1.18 -19.96
CA GLN A 123 -2.08 0.03 -20.66
C GLN A 123 -1.06 0.48 -21.69
N LYS A 124 0.23 0.46 -21.37
CA LYS A 124 1.30 0.75 -22.35
C LYS A 124 1.29 -0.23 -23.52
N ASP A 125 1.04 -1.50 -23.27
CA ASP A 125 0.98 -2.52 -24.33
C ASP A 125 -0.26 -2.33 -25.23
N ASP A 126 -1.40 -1.97 -24.65
CA ASP A 126 -2.64 -1.68 -25.39
C ASP A 126 -2.54 -0.36 -26.19
N ASP A 127 -1.90 0.66 -25.62
CA ASP A 127 -1.56 1.91 -26.34
C ASP A 127 -0.61 1.61 -27.51
N ARG A 128 0.41 0.78 -27.29
CA ARG A 128 1.35 0.35 -28.35
C ARG A 128 0.62 -0.37 -29.47
N LYS A 129 -0.28 -1.31 -29.16
CA LYS A 129 -1.11 -2.01 -30.17
C LYS A 129 -2.01 -1.05 -30.94
N THR A 130 -2.59 -0.06 -30.25
CA THR A 130 -3.46 0.95 -30.87
C THR A 130 -2.67 1.84 -31.84
N VAL A 131 -1.48 2.29 -31.44
CA VAL A 131 -0.56 3.05 -32.30
C VAL A 131 -0.11 2.20 -33.49
N GLN A 132 0.29 0.95 -33.27
CA GLN A 132 0.69 0.02 -34.32
C GLN A 132 -0.43 -0.23 -35.34
N LYS A 133 -1.68 -0.37 -34.88
CA LYS A 133 -2.84 -0.52 -35.76
C LYS A 133 -3.05 0.72 -36.62
N ARG A 134 -3.00 1.93 -36.02
CA ARG A 134 -3.14 3.19 -36.77
C ARG A 134 -2.02 3.42 -37.78
N LEU A 135 -0.77 3.08 -37.43
CA LEU A 135 0.36 3.11 -38.37
C LEU A 135 0.15 2.16 -39.54
N ARG A 136 -0.31 0.94 -39.27
CA ARG A 136 -0.64 -0.02 -40.33
C ARG A 136 -1.71 0.53 -41.25
N ASP A 137 -2.78 1.09 -40.70
CA ASP A 137 -3.87 1.66 -41.50
C ASP A 137 -3.38 2.84 -42.37
N LEU A 138 -2.50 3.70 -41.83
CA LEU A 138 -1.86 4.78 -42.60
C LEU A 138 -0.90 4.27 -43.68
N PHE A 139 -0.14 3.22 -43.41
CA PHE A 139 0.75 2.63 -44.40
C PHE A 139 -0.01 2.00 -45.56
N VAL A 140 -1.16 1.38 -45.29
CA VAL A 140 -2.05 0.87 -46.35
C VAL A 140 -2.61 2.01 -47.20
N ASP A 141 -2.94 3.16 -46.60
CA ASP A 141 -3.45 4.35 -47.32
C ASP A 141 -2.35 5.02 -48.17
N LEU A 142 -1.10 4.97 -47.73
CA LEU A 142 0.05 5.52 -48.45
C LEU A 142 0.56 4.61 -49.57
N ASP A 143 0.32 3.31 -49.52
CA ASP A 143 0.70 2.37 -50.58
C ASP A 143 -0.23 2.51 -51.80
N ARG A 144 0.08 3.48 -52.64
CA ARG A 144 -0.62 3.73 -53.91
C ARG A 144 -0.41 2.62 -54.94
N SER A 145 0.63 1.81 -54.76
CA SER A 145 1.01 0.75 -55.67
C SER A 145 0.26 -0.57 -55.39
N GLY A 146 -0.30 -0.72 -54.19
CA GLY A 146 -1.02 -1.92 -53.75
C GLY A 146 -0.11 -3.14 -53.61
N THR A 147 1.20 -2.94 -53.47
CA THR A 147 2.21 -3.99 -53.38
C THR A 147 2.33 -4.58 -51.97
N GLY A 148 1.76 -3.89 -50.98
CA GLY A 148 1.92 -4.18 -49.55
C GLY A 148 3.25 -3.67 -48.97
N GLN A 149 4.02 -2.92 -49.75
CA GLN A 149 5.30 -2.31 -49.37
C GLN A 149 5.26 -0.81 -49.65
N LEU A 150 6.00 -0.01 -48.87
CA LEU A 150 6.14 1.42 -49.08
C LEU A 150 7.53 1.73 -49.59
N SER A 151 7.62 2.31 -50.79
CA SER A 151 8.90 2.79 -51.29
C SER A 151 9.31 4.08 -50.59
N GLN A 152 10.60 4.41 -50.68
CA GLN A 152 11.12 5.67 -50.16
C GLN A 152 10.39 6.91 -50.73
N GLN A 153 9.87 6.83 -51.97
CA GLN A 153 9.10 7.90 -52.58
C GLN A 153 7.68 8.01 -52.02
N ASP A 154 7.04 6.89 -51.68
CA ASP A 154 5.69 6.87 -51.11
C ASP A 154 5.68 7.49 -49.72
N VAL A 155 6.72 7.22 -48.92
CA VAL A 155 6.87 7.80 -47.58
C VAL A 155 7.26 9.28 -47.64
N ALA A 156 8.13 9.68 -48.58
CA ALA A 156 8.47 11.10 -48.79
C ALA A 156 7.23 11.92 -49.20
N LYS A 157 6.45 11.42 -50.16
CA LYS A 157 5.17 12.04 -50.56
C LYS A 157 4.14 12.01 -49.44
N GLY A 158 4.04 10.90 -48.71
CA GLY A 158 3.17 10.77 -47.55
C GLY A 158 3.48 11.80 -46.47
N TYR A 159 4.76 12.06 -46.22
CA TYR A 159 5.21 13.08 -45.27
C TYR A 159 4.83 14.50 -45.72
N GLU A 160 4.89 14.80 -47.01
CA GLU A 160 4.53 16.10 -47.59
C GLU A 160 3.02 16.33 -47.71
N GLU A 161 2.27 15.31 -48.14
CA GLU A 161 0.85 15.41 -48.51
C GLU A 161 -0.11 15.07 -47.36
N SER A 162 0.30 14.23 -46.40
CA SER A 162 -0.56 13.81 -45.28
C SER A 162 -0.14 14.44 -43.96
N GLU A 163 -0.90 15.44 -43.50
CA GLU A 163 -0.73 16.03 -42.16
C GLU A 163 -0.92 14.99 -41.05
N LEU A 164 -1.81 14.02 -41.25
CA LEU A 164 -2.05 12.93 -40.29
C LEU A 164 -0.82 12.05 -40.12
N PHE A 165 -0.16 11.69 -41.22
CA PHE A 165 1.06 10.88 -41.19
C PHE A 165 2.22 11.63 -40.51
N ARG A 166 2.42 12.90 -40.88
CA ARG A 166 3.43 13.78 -40.27
C ARG A 166 3.23 13.95 -38.76
N ASN A 167 2.00 14.21 -38.34
CA ASN A 167 1.65 14.37 -36.92
C ASN A 167 1.82 13.06 -36.14
N MET A 168 1.63 11.90 -36.77
CA MET A 168 1.82 10.60 -36.13
C MET A 168 3.30 10.27 -35.92
N LEU A 169 4.15 10.53 -36.93
CA LEU A 169 5.60 10.38 -36.83
C LEU A 169 6.18 11.32 -35.76
N SER A 170 5.74 12.58 -35.72
CA SER A 170 6.15 13.52 -34.69
C SER A 170 5.73 13.09 -33.28
N LYS A 171 4.57 12.46 -33.12
CA LYS A 171 4.14 11.87 -31.82
C LYS A 171 4.98 10.67 -31.38
N MET A 172 5.67 10.02 -32.30
CA MET A 172 6.64 8.96 -32.01
C MET A 172 8.07 9.48 -31.83
N ASP A 173 8.24 10.81 -31.79
CA ASP A 173 9.55 11.47 -31.73
C ASP A 173 10.46 11.15 -32.93
N ILE A 174 9.84 10.83 -34.07
CA ILE A 174 10.53 10.58 -35.34
C ILE A 174 10.61 11.90 -36.11
N LYS A 175 11.83 12.37 -36.38
CA LYS A 175 12.07 13.57 -37.18
C LYS A 175 12.28 13.22 -38.65
N PRO A 176 12.07 14.18 -39.58
CA PRO A 176 12.34 13.97 -41.00
C PRO A 176 13.80 13.58 -41.28
N GLU A 177 14.76 14.09 -40.49
CA GLU A 177 16.17 13.69 -40.57
C GLU A 177 16.43 12.22 -40.17
N ASP A 178 15.58 11.63 -39.33
CA ASP A 178 15.69 10.23 -38.88
C ASP A 178 15.08 9.24 -39.89
N MET A 179 14.31 9.72 -40.87
CA MET A 179 13.61 8.85 -41.83
C MET A 179 14.57 8.00 -42.66
N GLY A 180 15.73 8.54 -43.03
CA GLY A 180 16.76 7.78 -43.74
C GLY A 180 17.36 6.65 -42.91
N LEU A 181 17.51 6.86 -41.59
CA LEU A 181 17.99 5.85 -40.65
C LEU A 181 16.92 4.80 -40.36
N ILE A 182 15.66 5.20 -40.23
CA ILE A 182 14.54 4.28 -40.03
C ILE A 182 14.36 3.37 -41.24
N PHE A 183 14.46 3.92 -42.46
CA PHE A 183 14.44 3.12 -43.68
C PHE A 183 15.57 2.11 -43.72
N SER A 184 16.81 2.49 -43.40
CA SER A 184 17.93 1.54 -43.43
C SER A 184 17.87 0.46 -42.35
N ILE A 185 17.17 0.72 -41.24
CA ILE A 185 16.91 -0.28 -40.18
C ILE A 185 15.77 -1.23 -40.57
N LEU A 186 14.76 -0.75 -41.28
CA LEU A 186 13.58 -1.54 -41.70
C LEU A 186 13.82 -2.31 -43.01
N ASP A 187 14.61 -1.75 -43.93
CA ASP A 187 14.99 -2.31 -45.22
C ASP A 187 16.04 -3.42 -45.04
N THR A 188 15.55 -4.60 -44.68
CA THR A 188 16.41 -5.77 -44.38
C THR A 188 16.97 -6.41 -45.65
N ASP A 189 16.36 -6.17 -46.82
CA ASP A 189 16.74 -6.76 -48.11
C ASP A 189 17.39 -5.75 -49.08
N GLN A 190 17.59 -4.49 -48.67
CA GLN A 190 18.20 -3.41 -49.44
C GLN A 190 17.45 -3.08 -50.73
N SER A 191 16.13 -3.31 -50.75
CA SER A 191 15.31 -3.11 -51.94
C SER A 191 14.85 -1.66 -52.13
N GLY A 192 14.93 -0.83 -51.08
CA GLY A 192 14.61 0.61 -51.12
C GLY A 192 13.15 0.94 -50.85
#